data_AF-A0A1V9FHI2-F1
#
_entry.id   AF-A0A1V9FHI2-F1
#
_cell.length_a   1.000
_cell.length_b   1.000
_cell.length_c   1.000
_cell.angle_alpha   90.00
_cell.angle_beta   90.00
_cell.angle_gamma   90.00
#
_symmetry.space_group_name_H-M   'P 1'
#
loop_
_entity.id
_entity.type
_entity.pdbx_description
1 polymer ?
#
loop_
_entity_poly.entity_id
_entity_poly.type
_entity_poly.pdbx_seq_one_letter_code
_entity_poly.pdbx_strand_id
1 'polypeptide(L)'
;MGSYRIPTYIINLPERTERRKHIEEQFRGKNEFDVSIIQACRHEVGAVGLWLSIRKVIEAAIVNDDDVIIICEDDHEFTENYSKEILIRNIIEAHGQHVDYMSGGSGKFGLALPVSENRVWTNFCFSTQFIIIFKKFFQSILNEPFDDSVIGDKKLSEMTVNKMLFCPFISQQKDFGYSDVTPMHNENAGMLNFLFAKSTHRINQIHNAYIMLFKK
;
A
#
# COMPACT_ATOMS: atom_id res chain seq x y z
N MET A 1 25.55 11.83 8.90
CA MET A 1 24.58 10.75 9.17
C MET A 1 24.18 10.16 7.83
N GLY A 2 24.26 8.84 7.65
CA GLY A 2 23.90 8.21 6.38
C GLY A 2 22.47 8.55 5.99
N SER A 3 22.25 8.93 4.73
CA SER A 3 20.90 9.10 4.18
C SER A 3 20.31 7.71 3.94
N TYR A 4 19.73 7.10 4.97
CA TYR A 4 18.97 5.87 4.81
C TYR A 4 17.75 6.14 3.92
N ARG A 5 17.64 5.37 2.83
CA ARG A 5 16.50 5.38 1.91
C ARG A 5 15.74 4.07 2.06
N ILE A 6 14.43 4.12 1.84
CA ILE A 6 13.57 2.95 1.91
C ILE A 6 13.48 2.34 0.50
N PRO A 7 13.89 1.07 0.32
CA PRO A 7 13.71 0.36 -0.95
C PRO A 7 12.24 0.41 -1.38
N THR A 8 11.98 0.97 -2.54
CA THR A 8 10.63 1.25 -3.04
C THR A 8 10.48 0.69 -4.44
N TYR A 9 9.64 -0.32 -4.58
CA TYR A 9 9.42 -1.03 -5.83
C TYR A 9 8.09 -0.62 -6.42
N ILE A 10 8.13 0.05 -7.57
CA ILE A 10 6.94 0.48 -8.30
C ILE A 10 6.63 -0.55 -9.39
N ILE A 11 5.46 -1.17 -9.30
CA ILE A 11 4.93 -2.12 -10.28
C ILE A 11 4.27 -1.34 -11.40
N ASN A 12 4.74 -1.54 -12.63
CA ASN A 12 4.20 -0.87 -13.82
C ASN A 12 4.25 -1.81 -15.03
N LEU A 13 3.21 -1.77 -15.86
CA LEU A 13 3.25 -2.37 -17.20
C LEU A 13 3.91 -1.36 -18.16
N PRO A 14 4.91 -1.78 -18.97
CA PRO A 14 5.69 -0.85 -19.81
C PRO A 14 4.86 0.00 -20.78
N GLU A 15 3.73 -0.51 -21.25
CA GLU A 15 2.81 0.20 -22.16
C GLU A 15 2.01 1.32 -21.47
N ARG A 16 1.90 1.32 -20.13
CA ARG A 16 1.16 2.32 -19.34
C ARG A 16 2.02 3.56 -19.11
N THR A 17 2.42 4.19 -20.21
CA THR A 17 3.37 5.33 -20.18
C THR A 17 2.82 6.55 -19.43
N GLU A 18 1.51 6.75 -19.40
CA GLU A 18 0.84 7.81 -18.66
C GLU A 18 0.84 7.56 -17.15
N ARG A 19 0.62 6.31 -16.71
CA ARG A 19 0.72 5.91 -15.30
C ARG A 19 2.17 5.94 -14.84
N ARG A 20 3.09 5.49 -15.70
CA ARG A 20 4.54 5.62 -15.51
C ARG A 20 4.96 7.07 -15.24
N LYS A 21 4.54 8.01 -16.08
CA LYS A 21 4.84 9.45 -15.89
C LYS A 21 4.21 10.00 -14.61
N HIS A 22 2.99 9.58 -14.29
CA HIS A 22 2.31 9.99 -13.07
C HIS A 22 3.06 9.54 -11.82
N ILE A 23 3.47 8.28 -11.75
CA ILE A 23 4.12 7.76 -10.55
C ILE A 23 5.54 8.33 -10.38
N GLU A 24 6.27 8.56 -11.48
CA GLU A 24 7.56 9.26 -11.44
C GLU A 24 7.43 10.67 -10.84
N GLU A 25 6.34 11.38 -11.17
CA GLU A 25 6.02 12.69 -10.60
C GLU A 25 5.77 12.61 -9.09
N GLN A 26 5.03 11.61 -8.63
CA GLN A 26 4.70 11.44 -7.20
C GLN A 26 5.95 11.26 -6.33
N PHE A 27 6.98 10.59 -6.85
CA PHE A 27 8.23 10.36 -6.12
C PHE A 27 9.31 11.43 -6.39
N ARG A 28 9.04 12.41 -7.26
CA ARG A 28 10.04 13.42 -7.61
C ARG A 28 10.44 14.26 -6.41
N GLY A 29 11.75 14.33 -6.14
CA GLY A 29 12.32 15.10 -5.04
C GLY A 29 12.17 14.47 -3.65
N LYS A 30 11.59 13.26 -3.56
CA LYS A 30 11.41 12.52 -2.30
C LYS A 30 12.59 11.58 -2.04
N ASN A 31 13.68 12.15 -1.54
CA ASN A 31 14.97 11.47 -1.38
C ASN A 31 15.00 10.36 -0.31
N GLU A 32 13.93 10.19 0.45
CA GLU A 32 13.70 9.09 1.40
C GLU A 32 13.37 7.76 0.74
N PHE A 33 13.03 7.74 -0.55
CA PHE A 33 12.75 6.51 -1.30
C PHE A 33 13.93 6.17 -2.22
N ASP A 34 14.28 4.88 -2.25
CA ASP A 34 15.15 4.32 -3.28
C ASP A 34 14.29 3.61 -4.32
N VAL A 35 13.91 4.34 -5.37
CA VAL A 35 12.86 3.93 -6.30
C VAL A 35 13.42 3.03 -7.39
N SER A 36 12.89 1.82 -7.45
CA SER A 36 13.13 0.84 -8.52
C SER A 36 11.82 0.50 -9.23
N ILE A 37 11.88 0.40 -10.55
CA ILE A 37 10.70 0.17 -11.38
C ILE A 37 10.73 -1.25 -11.85
N ILE A 38 9.71 -1.99 -11.45
CA ILE A 38 9.60 -3.41 -11.73
C ILE A 38 8.54 -3.59 -12.80
N GLN A 39 8.96 -4.17 -13.92
CA GLN A 39 8.03 -4.60 -14.95
C GLN A 39 7.07 -5.63 -14.35
N ALA A 40 5.78 -5.29 -14.36
CA ALA A 40 4.70 -6.14 -13.89
C ALA A 40 4.64 -7.46 -14.67
N CYS A 41 4.33 -8.55 -13.98
CA CYS A 41 4.07 -9.85 -14.56
C CYS A 41 2.74 -9.82 -15.33
N ARG A 42 2.76 -10.27 -16.58
CA ARG A 42 1.53 -10.41 -17.39
C ARG A 42 0.81 -11.70 -17.04
N HIS A 43 -0.51 -11.61 -16.98
CA HIS A 43 -1.40 -12.76 -16.88
C HIS A 43 -2.72 -12.41 -17.58
N GLU A 44 -3.49 -13.42 -17.99
CA GLU A 44 -4.83 -13.23 -18.56
C GLU A 44 -5.81 -12.62 -17.54
N VAL A 45 -5.64 -12.96 -16.27
CA VAL A 45 -6.31 -12.33 -15.13
C VAL A 45 -5.37 -11.31 -14.49
N GLY A 46 -5.64 -10.01 -14.64
CA GLY A 46 -4.73 -8.97 -14.15
C GLY A 46 -4.49 -9.01 -12.63
N ALA A 47 -5.46 -9.46 -11.83
CA ALA A 47 -5.27 -9.67 -10.39
C ALA A 47 -4.20 -10.74 -10.07
N VAL A 48 -4.12 -11.81 -10.87
CA VAL A 48 -3.04 -12.81 -10.79
C VAL A 48 -1.72 -12.18 -11.20
N GLY A 49 -1.71 -11.38 -12.27
CA GLY A 49 -0.53 -10.64 -12.72
C GLY A 49 0.04 -9.72 -11.64
N LEU A 50 -0.82 -8.99 -10.92
CA LEU A 50 -0.43 -8.16 -9.78
C LEU A 50 0.13 -9.01 -8.62
N TRP A 51 -0.52 -10.12 -8.26
CA TRP A 51 -0.04 -11.02 -7.21
C TRP A 51 1.36 -11.59 -7.53
N LEU A 52 1.58 -12.04 -8.77
CA LEU A 52 2.88 -12.49 -9.25
C LEU A 52 3.92 -11.37 -9.21
N SER A 53 3.52 -10.13 -9.53
CA SER A 53 4.40 -8.96 -9.46
C SER A 53 4.82 -8.64 -8.03
N ILE A 54 3.89 -8.71 -7.08
CA ILE A 54 4.18 -8.57 -5.64
C ILE A 54 5.20 -9.63 -5.21
N ARG A 55 4.98 -10.90 -5.57
CA ARG A 55 5.92 -11.98 -5.23
C ARG A 55 7.31 -11.78 -5.84
N LYS A 56 7.40 -11.34 -7.09
CA LYS A 56 8.66 -10.97 -7.75
C LYS A 56 9.41 -9.86 -7.00
N VAL A 57 8.68 -8.87 -6.47
CA VAL A 57 9.27 -7.82 -5.62
C VAL A 57 9.78 -8.40 -4.30
N ILE A 58 9.03 -9.29 -3.65
CA ILE A 58 9.46 -9.96 -2.43
C ILE A 58 10.73 -10.79 -2.65
N GLU A 59 10.83 -11.52 -3.76
CA GLU A 59 12.05 -12.27 -4.12
C GLU A 59 13.27 -11.34 -4.25
N ALA A 60 13.11 -10.19 -4.92
CA ALA A 60 14.17 -9.19 -5.03
C ALA A 60 14.58 -8.63 -3.66
N ALA A 61 13.60 -8.34 -2.80
CA ALA A 61 13.85 -7.84 -1.45
C ALA A 61 14.64 -8.83 -0.58
N ILE A 62 14.33 -10.14 -0.69
CA ILE A 62 15.08 -11.19 0.00
C ILE A 62 16.53 -11.25 -0.51
N VAL A 63 16.74 -11.18 -1.83
CA VAL A 63 18.09 -11.19 -2.42
C VAL A 63 18.91 -9.98 -1.98
N ASN A 64 18.27 -8.82 -1.83
CA ASN A 64 18.89 -7.57 -1.38
C ASN A 64 19.09 -7.51 0.14
N ASP A 65 18.63 -8.52 0.90
CA ASP A 65 18.63 -8.56 2.36
C ASP A 65 17.85 -7.39 3.02
N ASP A 66 16.81 -6.89 2.33
CA ASP A 66 16.00 -5.76 2.78
C ASP A 66 15.19 -6.12 4.04
N ASP A 67 15.25 -5.28 5.08
CA ASP A 67 14.46 -5.46 6.33
C ASP A 67 13.02 -4.94 6.22
N VAL A 68 12.83 -3.94 5.36
CA VAL A 68 11.53 -3.33 5.06
C VAL A 68 11.56 -2.80 3.63
N ILE A 69 10.46 -2.99 2.91
CA ILE A 69 10.28 -2.46 1.57
C ILE A 69 8.94 -1.75 1.44
N ILE A 70 8.85 -0.89 0.44
CA ILE A 70 7.59 -0.36 -0.05
C ILE A 70 7.28 -1.00 -1.40
N ILE A 71 6.07 -1.51 -1.55
CA ILE A 71 5.50 -1.90 -2.84
C ILE A 71 4.47 -0.84 -3.21
N CYS A 72 4.57 -0.35 -4.44
CA CYS A 72 3.72 0.71 -4.94
C CYS A 72 3.19 0.35 -6.34
N GLU A 73 1.93 0.66 -6.61
CA GLU A 73 1.36 0.57 -7.96
C GLU A 73 1.51 1.93 -8.67
N ASP A 74 1.50 1.90 -9.99
CA ASP A 74 1.70 3.09 -10.84
C ASP A 74 0.50 4.07 -10.85
N ASP A 75 -0.55 3.80 -10.09
CA ASP A 75 -1.68 4.71 -9.83
C ASP A 75 -1.71 5.28 -8.40
N HIS A 76 -0.67 5.06 -7.61
CA HIS A 76 -0.53 5.70 -6.32
C HIS A 76 -0.42 7.22 -6.43
N GLU A 77 -1.08 7.93 -5.51
CA GLU A 77 -0.93 9.37 -5.29
C GLU A 77 -0.76 9.64 -3.79
N PHE A 78 0.23 10.49 -3.44
CA PHE A 78 0.40 10.96 -2.07
C PHE A 78 -0.71 11.95 -1.70
N THR A 79 -1.25 11.84 -0.49
CA THR A 79 -2.19 12.84 0.03
C THR A 79 -1.43 13.99 0.69
N GLU A 80 -2.15 15.05 1.06
CA GLU A 80 -1.60 16.16 1.86
C GLU A 80 -1.08 15.74 3.24
N ASN A 81 -1.48 14.57 3.74
CA ASN A 81 -1.07 14.05 5.04
C ASN A 81 0.28 13.32 4.98
N TYR A 82 0.85 13.13 3.79
CA TYR A 82 2.17 12.56 3.64
C TYR A 82 3.25 13.53 4.14
N SER A 83 4.12 13.02 5.02
CA SER A 83 5.45 13.61 5.22
C SER A 83 6.48 12.51 5.43
N LYS A 84 7.74 12.83 5.10
CA LYS A 84 8.88 11.95 5.33
C LYS A 84 8.98 11.54 6.80
N GLU A 85 8.79 12.49 7.71
CA GLU A 85 8.89 12.29 9.15
C GLU A 85 7.78 11.36 9.66
N ILE A 86 6.55 11.57 9.18
CA ILE A 86 5.41 10.71 9.50
C ILE A 86 5.68 9.30 8.98
N LEU A 87 6.08 9.15 7.73
CA LEU A 87 6.35 7.83 7.14
C LEU A 87 7.41 7.07 7.96
N ILE A 88 8.59 7.65 8.15
CA ILE A 88 9.72 6.98 8.79
C ILE A 88 9.42 6.63 10.24
N ARG A 89 8.85 7.57 11.01
CA ARG A 89 8.46 7.31 12.41
C ARG A 89 7.50 6.13 12.49
N ASN A 90 6.48 6.10 11.63
CA ASN A 90 5.45 5.08 11.65
C ASN A 90 5.99 3.71 11.23
N ILE A 91 6.92 3.64 10.29
CA ILE A 91 7.62 2.39 9.92
C ILE A 91 8.39 1.83 11.12
N ILE A 92 9.19 2.67 11.79
CA ILE A 92 10.01 2.24 12.94
C ILE A 92 9.13 1.74 14.09
N GLU A 93 8.10 2.50 14.46
CA GLU A 93 7.20 2.11 15.54
C GLU A 93 6.39 0.85 15.21
N ALA A 94 5.92 0.71 13.97
CA ALA A 94 5.19 -0.47 13.52
C ALA A 94 6.08 -1.73 13.53
N HIS A 95 7.34 -1.60 13.13
CA HIS A 95 8.32 -2.67 13.26
C HIS A 95 8.47 -3.11 14.72
N GLY A 96 8.60 -2.15 15.66
CA GLY A 96 8.65 -2.43 17.09
C GLY A 96 7.37 -3.06 17.66
N GLN A 97 6.23 -2.90 16.98
CA GLN A 97 4.94 -3.52 17.31
C GLN A 97 4.73 -4.87 16.60
N HIS A 98 5.76 -5.39 15.93
CA HIS A 98 5.70 -6.64 15.16
C HIS A 98 4.58 -6.63 14.11
N VAL A 99 4.41 -5.52 13.39
CA VAL A 99 3.52 -5.45 12.22
C VAL A 99 4.10 -6.26 11.05
N ASP A 100 3.25 -7.02 10.35
CA ASP A 100 3.62 -7.78 9.16
C ASP A 100 3.60 -6.90 7.90
N TYR A 101 2.54 -6.09 7.75
CA TYR A 101 2.47 -5.06 6.71
C TYR A 101 1.61 -3.87 7.12
N MET A 102 1.84 -2.74 6.46
CA MET A 102 1.02 -1.53 6.58
C MET A 102 0.49 -1.09 5.22
N SER A 103 -0.67 -0.44 5.21
CA SER A 103 -1.20 0.26 4.03
C SER A 103 -1.19 1.78 4.25
N GLY A 104 -0.78 2.52 3.21
CA GLY A 104 -0.79 3.99 3.19
C GLY A 104 -2.18 4.61 3.10
N GLY A 105 -3.16 3.84 2.62
CA GLY A 105 -4.55 4.23 2.48
C GLY A 105 -5.35 3.13 1.81
N SER A 106 -6.67 3.13 2.00
CA SER A 106 -7.51 2.01 1.59
C SER A 106 -8.84 2.47 1.03
N GLY A 107 -9.25 1.89 -0.10
CA GLY A 107 -10.59 2.13 -0.66
C GLY A 107 -11.70 1.52 0.19
N LYS A 108 -11.40 0.48 0.99
CA LYS A 108 -12.35 -0.14 1.92
C LYS A 108 -11.62 -0.88 3.02
N PHE A 109 -12.02 -0.65 4.26
CA PHE A 109 -11.46 -1.31 5.44
C PHE A 109 -12.54 -1.68 6.45
N GLY A 110 -12.21 -2.59 7.36
CA GLY A 110 -13.10 -3.12 8.38
C GLY A 110 -13.13 -2.27 9.64
N LEU A 111 -13.08 -2.90 10.81
CA LEU A 111 -12.88 -2.25 12.10
C LEU A 111 -11.56 -1.47 12.09
N ALA A 112 -11.51 -0.33 12.77
CA ALA A 112 -10.30 0.47 12.92
C ALA A 112 -10.14 0.83 14.40
N LEU A 113 -9.12 0.27 15.03
CA LEU A 113 -8.78 0.52 16.43
C LEU A 113 -7.50 1.37 16.47
N PRO A 114 -7.56 2.60 16.99
CA PRO A 114 -6.36 3.43 17.14
C PRO A 114 -5.30 2.72 17.99
N VAL A 115 -4.08 2.64 17.45
CA VAL A 115 -2.91 2.05 18.14
C VAL A 115 -1.77 3.07 18.29
N SER A 116 -1.82 4.15 17.53
CA SER A 116 -0.99 5.33 17.69
C SER A 116 -1.72 6.55 17.13
N GLU A 117 -1.07 7.71 17.18
CA GLU A 117 -1.59 8.94 16.58
C GLU A 117 -1.79 8.83 15.06
N ASN A 118 -0.97 8.05 14.36
CA ASN A 118 -1.02 7.98 12.90
C ASN A 118 -1.34 6.58 12.34
N ARG A 119 -1.75 5.64 13.20
CA ARG A 119 -2.05 4.26 12.79
C ARG A 119 -3.27 3.71 13.51
N VAL A 120 -4.00 2.90 12.77
CA VAL A 120 -5.02 2.01 13.32
C VAL A 120 -4.64 0.57 13.02
N TRP A 121 -4.98 -0.33 13.95
CA TRP A 121 -5.14 -1.75 13.62
C TRP A 121 -6.46 -1.95 12.90
N THR A 122 -6.48 -2.84 11.91
CA THR A 122 -7.72 -3.20 11.19
C THR A 122 -7.84 -4.68 10.90
N ASN A 123 -9.06 -5.22 10.97
CA ASN A 123 -9.29 -6.63 10.66
C ASN A 123 -9.23 -6.90 9.15
N PHE A 124 -9.53 -5.92 8.29
CA PHE A 124 -9.23 -6.01 6.86
C PHE A 124 -9.04 -4.62 6.23
N CYS A 125 -8.21 -4.53 5.21
CA CYS A 125 -8.08 -3.37 4.33
C CYS A 125 -7.79 -3.83 2.90
N PHE A 126 -8.34 -3.09 1.95
CA PHE A 126 -8.19 -3.32 0.50
C PHE A 126 -7.37 -2.20 -0.14
N SER A 127 -7.03 -2.40 -1.42
CA SER A 127 -6.10 -1.57 -2.20
C SER A 127 -4.63 -1.74 -1.79
N THR A 128 -3.77 -1.93 -2.80
CA THR A 128 -2.33 -2.20 -2.66
C THR A 128 -1.45 -1.12 -3.28
N GLN A 129 -2.03 0.04 -3.62
CA GLN A 129 -1.33 1.12 -4.32
C GLN A 129 -0.09 1.62 -3.55
N PHE A 130 -0.09 1.53 -2.22
CA PHE A 130 1.07 1.84 -1.39
C PHE A 130 1.05 1.00 -0.12
N ILE A 131 1.89 -0.01 -0.05
CA ILE A 131 2.03 -0.90 1.10
C ILE A 131 3.49 -0.98 1.57
N ILE A 132 3.67 -1.06 2.87
CA ILE A 132 4.97 -1.30 3.51
C ILE A 132 4.96 -2.73 4.01
N ILE A 133 5.98 -3.51 3.68
CA ILE A 133 6.07 -4.91 4.07
C ILE A 133 7.37 -5.13 4.84
N PHE A 134 7.26 -5.78 6.00
CA PHE A 134 8.40 -6.10 6.85
C PHE A 134 8.93 -7.50 6.54
N LYS A 135 10.25 -7.68 6.62
CA LYS A 135 10.98 -8.91 6.26
C LYS A 135 10.37 -10.20 6.81
N LYS A 136 9.85 -10.16 8.05
CA LYS A 136 9.22 -11.33 8.68
C LYS A 136 8.00 -11.87 7.93
N PHE A 137 7.36 -11.07 7.08
CA PHE A 137 6.19 -11.44 6.30
C PHE A 137 6.53 -11.90 4.87
N PHE A 138 7.76 -11.67 4.40
CA PHE A 138 8.17 -11.98 3.03
C PHE A 138 7.98 -13.45 2.68
N GLN A 139 8.51 -14.35 3.52
CA GLN A 139 8.40 -15.79 3.25
C GLN A 139 6.96 -16.28 3.32
N SER A 140 6.11 -15.69 4.17
CA SER A 140 4.68 -16.01 4.22
C SER A 140 4.00 -15.66 2.88
N ILE A 141 4.31 -14.50 2.29
CA ILE A 141 3.82 -14.12 0.95
C ILE A 141 4.28 -15.11 -0.12
N LEU A 142 5.54 -15.54 -0.08
CA LEU A 142 6.05 -16.52 -1.04
C LEU A 142 5.52 -17.94 -0.82
N ASN A 143 5.14 -18.31 0.40
CA ASN A 143 4.60 -19.66 0.66
C ASN A 143 3.08 -19.75 0.48
N GLU A 144 2.38 -18.62 0.41
CA GLU A 144 0.93 -18.59 0.32
C GLU A 144 0.42 -19.25 -0.98
N PRO A 145 -0.41 -20.29 -0.89
CA PRO A 145 -1.07 -20.90 -2.04
C PRO A 145 -2.08 -19.94 -2.68
N PHE A 146 -2.14 -19.96 -4.01
CA PHE A 146 -3.09 -19.17 -4.79
C PHE A 146 -3.49 -19.91 -6.06
N ASP A 147 -4.64 -19.50 -6.61
CA ASP A 147 -5.15 -19.91 -7.91
C ASP A 147 -5.55 -18.65 -8.71
N ASP A 148 -6.19 -18.83 -9.85
CA ASP A 148 -6.58 -17.74 -10.75
C ASP A 148 -7.70 -16.84 -10.19
N SER A 149 -8.26 -17.16 -9.02
CA SER A 149 -9.24 -16.33 -8.31
C SER A 149 -8.60 -15.34 -7.32
N VAL A 150 -7.27 -15.32 -7.21
CA VAL A 150 -6.57 -14.48 -6.25
C VAL A 150 -6.85 -12.99 -6.49
N ILE A 151 -7.14 -12.29 -5.39
CA ILE A 151 -7.23 -10.83 -5.35
C ILE A 151 -6.20 -10.39 -4.32
N GLY A 152 -5.13 -9.71 -4.77
CA GLY A 152 -3.92 -9.50 -3.98
C GLY A 152 -4.15 -8.79 -2.65
N ASP A 153 -4.98 -7.75 -2.63
CA ASP A 153 -5.28 -6.98 -1.43
C ASP A 153 -6.06 -7.78 -0.39
N LYS A 154 -7.10 -8.51 -0.82
CA LYS A 154 -7.88 -9.42 0.01
C LYS A 154 -6.98 -10.51 0.57
N LYS A 155 -6.16 -11.13 -0.27
CA LYS A 155 -5.25 -12.20 0.12
C LYS A 155 -4.26 -11.72 1.19
N LEU A 156 -3.56 -10.59 0.95
CA LEU A 156 -2.67 -10.00 1.96
C LEU A 156 -3.38 -9.73 3.28
N SER A 157 -4.63 -9.24 3.23
CA SER A 157 -5.40 -8.94 4.44
C SER A 157 -5.83 -10.18 5.22
N GLU A 158 -6.06 -11.30 4.56
CA GLU A 158 -6.45 -12.57 5.19
C GLU A 158 -5.26 -13.31 5.79
N MET A 159 -4.07 -13.15 5.21
CA MET A 159 -2.85 -13.83 5.65
C MET A 159 -2.35 -13.44 7.04
N THR A 160 -2.77 -12.28 7.57
CA THR A 160 -2.29 -11.82 8.89
C THR A 160 -3.30 -10.97 9.64
N VAL A 161 -3.24 -11.06 10.97
CA VAL A 161 -3.90 -10.11 11.89
C VAL A 161 -3.03 -8.91 12.22
N ASN A 162 -1.70 -8.98 12.07
CA ASN A 162 -0.77 -7.92 12.43
C ASN A 162 -0.61 -6.93 11.26
N LYS A 163 -1.72 -6.30 10.87
CA LYS A 163 -1.76 -5.26 9.84
C LYS A 163 -2.16 -3.93 10.43
N MET A 164 -1.61 -2.85 9.89
CA MET A 164 -2.00 -1.49 10.25
C MET A 164 -2.30 -0.64 9.02
N LEU A 165 -3.09 0.40 9.22
CA LEU A 165 -3.44 1.38 8.20
C LEU A 165 -3.05 2.76 8.72
N PHE A 166 -2.43 3.58 7.86
CA PHE A 166 -2.18 4.97 8.19
C PHE A 166 -3.51 5.69 8.50
N CYS A 167 -3.47 6.66 9.41
CA CYS A 167 -4.65 7.40 9.84
C CYS A 167 -4.20 8.78 10.33
N PRO A 168 -4.34 9.86 9.55
CA PRO A 168 -5.00 9.93 8.25
C PRO A 168 -4.23 9.20 7.15
N PHE A 169 -4.89 8.88 6.03
CA PHE A 169 -4.26 8.23 4.88
C PHE A 169 -3.19 9.14 4.28
N ILE A 170 -2.02 8.58 4.02
CA ILE A 170 -0.90 9.23 3.31
C ILE A 170 -0.89 8.89 1.81
N SER A 171 -1.72 7.94 1.40
CA SER A 171 -1.84 7.48 0.01
C SER A 171 -3.30 7.34 -0.40
N GLN A 172 -3.58 7.68 -1.65
CA GLN A 172 -4.80 7.33 -2.37
C GLN A 172 -4.47 6.73 -3.73
N GLN A 173 -5.50 6.30 -4.46
CA GLN A 173 -5.38 5.75 -5.81
C GLN A 173 -5.98 6.74 -6.81
N LYS A 174 -5.21 7.08 -7.84
CA LYS A 174 -5.68 7.90 -8.95
C LYS A 174 -6.50 7.07 -9.92
N ASP A 175 -7.69 7.55 -10.24
CA ASP A 175 -8.54 6.94 -11.25
C ASP A 175 -8.09 7.34 -12.67
N PHE A 176 -7.54 6.38 -13.42
CA PHE A 176 -7.18 6.56 -14.84
C PHE A 176 -8.33 6.21 -15.80
N GLY A 177 -9.50 5.84 -15.28
CA GLY A 177 -10.66 5.40 -16.06
C GLY A 177 -10.58 3.94 -16.52
N TYR A 178 -9.55 3.19 -16.09
CA TYR A 178 -9.41 1.76 -16.37
C TYR A 178 -8.55 1.04 -15.32
N SER A 179 -8.77 -0.28 -15.20
CA SER A 179 -8.07 -1.23 -14.34
C SER A 179 -8.03 -2.61 -15.01
N ASP A 180 -6.86 -3.24 -15.00
CA ASP A 180 -6.67 -4.66 -15.37
C ASP A 180 -6.92 -5.61 -14.20
N VAL A 181 -6.87 -5.10 -12.96
CA VAL A 181 -7.03 -5.88 -11.75
C VAL A 181 -8.52 -6.02 -11.38
N THR A 182 -9.29 -4.94 -11.51
CA THR A 182 -10.69 -4.89 -11.06
C THR A 182 -11.62 -4.44 -12.19
N PRO A 183 -12.20 -5.38 -12.98
CA PRO A 183 -13.09 -5.05 -14.10
C PRO A 183 -14.27 -4.15 -13.72
N MET A 184 -14.82 -4.32 -12.52
CA MET A 184 -15.93 -3.51 -11.99
C MET A 184 -15.62 -1.99 -11.98
N HIS A 185 -14.36 -1.59 -11.82
CA HIS A 185 -13.97 -0.18 -11.85
C HIS A 185 -14.08 0.42 -13.27
N ASN A 186 -13.97 -0.40 -14.31
CA ASN A 186 -14.10 0.04 -15.71
C ASN A 186 -15.57 0.28 -16.07
N GLU A 187 -16.46 -0.50 -15.47
CA GLU A 187 -17.91 -0.44 -15.70
C GLU A 187 -18.57 0.72 -14.96
N ASN A 188 -17.94 1.22 -13.87
CA ASN A 188 -18.52 2.20 -12.98
C ASN A 188 -17.57 3.38 -12.76
N ALA A 189 -17.58 4.32 -13.70
CA ALA A 189 -16.78 5.54 -13.62
C ALA A 189 -16.98 6.27 -12.27
N GLY A 190 -15.88 6.59 -11.60
CA GLY A 190 -15.88 7.31 -10.32
C GLY A 190 -16.12 6.43 -9.08
N MET A 191 -16.34 5.12 -9.22
CA MET A 191 -16.49 4.21 -8.09
C MET A 191 -15.24 4.20 -7.20
N LEU A 192 -14.04 4.20 -7.79
CA LEU A 192 -12.79 4.22 -7.05
C LEU A 192 -12.68 5.47 -6.18
N ASN A 193 -12.92 6.64 -6.78
CA ASN A 193 -12.92 7.92 -6.07
C ASN A 193 -13.94 7.95 -4.93
N PHE A 194 -15.15 7.40 -5.17
CA PHE A 194 -16.18 7.30 -4.14
C PHE A 194 -15.75 6.40 -2.96
N LEU A 195 -15.15 5.24 -3.25
CA LEU A 195 -14.67 4.31 -2.22
C LEU A 195 -13.59 4.95 -1.34
N PHE A 196 -12.59 5.60 -1.95
CA PHE A 196 -11.56 6.32 -1.21
C PHE A 196 -12.13 7.50 -0.43
N ALA A 197 -13.00 8.33 -1.02
CA ALA A 197 -13.62 9.45 -0.31
C ALA A 197 -14.41 8.99 0.93
N LYS A 198 -15.21 7.92 0.79
CA LYS A 198 -15.96 7.32 1.90
C LYS A 198 -15.05 6.79 2.99
N SER A 199 -13.98 6.07 2.61
CA SER A 199 -13.02 5.49 3.54
C SER A 199 -12.19 6.57 4.26
N THR A 200 -11.73 7.59 3.55
CA THR A 200 -11.04 8.76 4.12
C THR A 200 -11.93 9.51 5.11
N HIS A 201 -13.20 9.74 4.77
CA HIS A 201 -14.13 10.38 5.69
C HIS A 201 -14.27 9.58 6.99
N ARG A 202 -14.49 8.26 6.86
CA ARG A 202 -14.66 7.37 8.01
C ARG A 202 -13.42 7.30 8.90
N ILE A 203 -12.22 7.16 8.31
CA ILE A 203 -10.99 7.05 9.11
C ILE A 203 -10.68 8.36 9.83
N ASN A 204 -10.97 9.51 9.20
CA ASN A 204 -10.77 10.82 9.82
C ASN A 204 -11.71 11.06 11.01
N GLN A 205 -12.96 10.57 10.96
CA GLN A 205 -13.86 10.61 12.12
C GLN A 205 -13.30 9.83 13.31
N ILE A 206 -12.75 8.63 13.06
CA ILE A 206 -12.12 7.80 14.08
C ILE A 206 -10.87 8.49 14.64
N HIS A 207 -10.03 9.05 13.77
CA HIS A 207 -8.85 9.81 14.16
C HIS A 207 -9.19 10.99 15.08
N ASN A 208 -10.16 11.81 14.68
CA ASN A 208 -10.57 12.98 15.44
C ASN A 208 -11.10 12.59 16.83
N ALA A 209 -11.88 11.52 16.91
CA ALA A 209 -12.35 11.00 18.20
C ALA A 209 -11.19 10.54 19.10
N TYR A 210 -10.19 9.86 18.54
CA TYR A 210 -8.99 9.45 19.27
C TYR A 210 -8.20 10.66 19.81
N ILE A 211 -7.93 11.67 18.97
CA ILE A 211 -7.21 12.87 19.39
C ILE A 211 -7.95 13.60 20.51
N MET A 212 -9.27 13.77 20.39
CA MET A 212 -10.08 14.44 21.42
C MET A 212 -10.05 13.73 22.78
N LEU A 213 -9.99 12.40 22.78
CA LEU A 213 -10.04 11.59 24.00
C LEU A 213 -8.67 11.43 24.67
N PHE A 214 -7.58 11.36 23.90
CA PHE A 214 -6.28 10.89 24.42
C PHE A 214 -5.11 11.87 24.24
N LYS A 215 -5.31 13.01 23.58
CA LYS A 215 -4.23 13.94 23.23
C LYS A 215 -4.50 15.40 23.63
N LYS A 216 -5.23 15.64 24.73
CA LYS A 216 -5.38 16.97 25.32
C LYS A 216 -4.06 17.52 25.83
#